data_AF-A0A1G7A2D7-F1
#
_entry.id   AF-A0A1G7A2D7-F1
#
_cell.length_a   1.000
_cell.length_b   1.000
_cell.length_c   1.000
_cell.angle_alpha   90.00
_cell.angle_beta   90.00
_cell.angle_gamma   90.00
#
_symmetry.space_group_name_H-M   'P 1'
#
loop_
_entity.id
_entity.type
_entity.pdbx_description
1 polymer ?
#
loop_
_entity_poly.entity_id
_entity_poly.type
_entity_poly.pdbx_seq_one_letter_code
_entity_poly.pdbx_strand_id
1 'polypeptide(L)' 'MFPSELLPIAAFMLLATPIALTSRAWFLHRTAVARERARTERMQQALASTTPAERAAILRALHGLEAGASGPTDDER' A
#
# COMPACT_ATOMS: atom_id res chain seq x y z
N MET A 1 -24.58 -41.63 -10.66
CA MET A 1 -23.67 -41.56 -11.83
C MET A 1 -23.28 -40.11 -12.00
N PHE A 2 -22.00 -39.75 -11.89
CA PHE A 2 -21.57 -38.38 -12.19
C PHE A 2 -21.77 -38.14 -13.70
N PRO A 3 -22.39 -37.04 -14.12
CA PRO A 3 -22.51 -36.70 -15.54
C PRO A 3 -21.10 -36.43 -16.08
N SER A 4 -20.60 -37.34 -16.92
CA SER A 4 -19.26 -37.29 -17.51
C SER A 4 -18.99 -36.02 -18.31
N GLU A 5 -20.04 -35.32 -18.72
CA GLU A 5 -19.99 -34.05 -19.45
C GLU A 5 -19.52 -32.86 -18.59
N LEU A 6 -19.64 -32.96 -17.25
CA LEU A 6 -19.19 -31.90 -16.33
C LEU A 6 -17.70 -32.02 -15.95
N LEU A 7 -17.06 -33.18 -16.18
CA LEU A 7 -15.64 -33.39 -15.89
C LEU A 7 -14.71 -32.36 -16.55
N PRO A 8 -14.81 -32.04 -17.86
CA PRO A 8 -13.93 -31.07 -18.48
C PRO A 8 -14.12 -29.65 -17.92
N ILE A 9 -15.37 -29.27 -17.62
CA ILE A 9 -15.68 -27.96 -17.03
C ILE A 9 -15.09 -27.86 -15.61
N ALA A 10 -15.29 -28.90 -14.80
CA ALA A 10 -14.74 -28.95 -13.45
C ALA A 10 -13.20 -28.90 -13.46
N ALA A 11 -12.56 -29.68 -14.32
CA ALA A 11 -11.09 -29.67 -14.47
C ALA A 11 -10.58 -28.28 -14.92
N PHE A 12 -11.26 -27.66 -15.88
CA PHE A 12 -10.92 -26.31 -16.32
C PHE A 12 -11.06 -25.29 -15.19
N MET A 13 -12.18 -25.28 -14.47
CA MET A 13 -12.39 -24.35 -13.36
C MET A 13 -11.37 -24.55 -12.24
N LEU A 14 -11.02 -25.79 -11.95
CA LEU A 14 -10.05 -26.14 -10.91
C LEU A 14 -8.64 -25.64 -11.26
N LEU A 15 -8.30 -25.56 -12.54
CA LEU A 15 -7.04 -24.99 -13.02
C LEU A 15 -7.09 -23.46 -13.20
N ALA A 16 -8.18 -22.95 -13.76
CA ALA A 16 -8.34 -21.55 -14.12
C ALA A 16 -8.48 -20.65 -12.88
N THR A 17 -9.18 -21.12 -11.84
CA THR A 17 -9.42 -20.33 -10.63
C THR A 17 -8.13 -19.93 -9.90
N PRO A 18 -7.20 -20.85 -9.56
CA PRO A 18 -5.96 -20.46 -8.90
C PRO A 18 -5.09 -19.56 -9.79
N ILE A 19 -5.08 -19.76 -11.11
CA ILE A 19 -4.35 -18.90 -12.04
C ILE A 19 -4.93 -17.48 -12.05
N ALA A 20 -6.26 -17.35 -12.10
CA ALA A 20 -6.95 -16.07 -12.06
C ALA A 20 -6.71 -15.32 -10.74
N LEU A 21 -6.73 -16.03 -9.60
CA LEU A 21 -6.45 -15.43 -8.30
C LEU A 21 -4.99 -14.98 -8.19
N THR A 22 -4.05 -15.82 -8.60
CA THR A 22 -2.61 -15.53 -8.51
C THR A 22 -2.23 -14.37 -9.43
N SER A 23 -2.73 -14.36 -10.67
CA SER A 23 -2.50 -13.24 -11.60
C SER A 23 -3.08 -11.93 -11.05
N ARG A 24 -4.31 -11.94 -10.52
CA ARG A 24 -4.91 -10.76 -9.89
C ARG A 24 -4.08 -10.25 -8.71
N ALA A 25 -3.67 -11.14 -7.81
CA ALA A 25 -2.84 -10.78 -6.65
C ALA A 25 -1.48 -10.19 -7.10
N TRP A 26 -0.87 -10.77 -8.12
CA TRP A 26 0.36 -10.27 -8.70
C TRP A 26 0.20 -8.88 -9.32
N PHE A 27 -0.89 -8.62 -10.06
CA PHE A 27 -1.20 -7.29 -10.59
C PHE A 27 -1.40 -6.26 -9.47
N LEU A 28 -2.16 -6.61 -8.42
CA LEU A 28 -2.36 -5.74 -7.27
C LEU A 28 -1.03 -5.43 -6.56
N HIS A 29 -0.17 -6.42 -6.38
CA HIS A 29 1.14 -6.21 -5.79
C HIS A 29 2.02 -5.29 -6.66
N ARG A 30 2.09 -5.55 -7.97
CA ARG A 30 2.91 -4.76 -8.90
C ARG A 30 2.44 -3.31 -8.98
N THR A 31 1.12 -3.09 -8.99
CA THR A 31 0.54 -1.75 -8.99
C THR A 31 0.75 -1.02 -7.66
N ALA A 32 0.66 -1.72 -6.52
CA ALA A 32 1.00 -1.15 -5.22
C ALA A 32 2.45 -0.68 -5.17
N VAL A 33 3.39 -1.53 -5.59
CA VAL A 33 4.83 -1.18 -5.65
C VAL A 33 5.08 0.02 -6.58
N ALA A 34 4.45 0.05 -7.76
CA ALA A 34 4.59 1.17 -8.68
C ALA A 34 4.02 2.47 -8.07
N ARG A 35 2.88 2.39 -7.38
CA ARG A 35 2.25 3.54 -6.71
C ARG A 35 3.12 4.06 -5.57
N GLU A 36 3.70 3.17 -4.77
CA GLU A 36 4.62 3.57 -3.69
C GLU A 36 5.88 4.21 -4.24
N ARG A 37 6.47 3.66 -5.30
CA ARG A 37 7.63 4.27 -5.96
C ARG A 37 7.30 5.66 -6.49
N ALA A 38 6.19 5.83 -7.19
CA ALA A 38 5.76 7.13 -7.70
C ALA A 38 5.50 8.13 -6.57
N ARG A 39 4.96 7.67 -5.42
CA ARG A 39 4.77 8.52 -4.24
C ARG A 39 6.11 8.96 -3.66
N THR A 40 7.04 8.04 -3.49
CA THR A 40 8.38 8.33 -2.98
C THR A 40 9.13 9.27 -3.90
N GLU A 41 9.06 9.07 -5.21
CA GLU A 41 9.71 9.92 -6.20
C GLU A 41 9.16 11.35 -6.17
N ARG A 42 7.84 11.53 -6.12
CA ARG A 42 7.23 12.87 -5.95
C ARG A 42 7.67 13.53 -4.65
N MET A 43 7.74 12.76 -3.56
CA MET A 43 8.17 13.28 -2.26
C MET A 43 9.65 13.66 -2.27
N GLN A 44 10.51 12.86 -2.90
CA GLN A 44 11.92 13.18 -3.10
C GLN A 44 12.08 14.45 -3.95
N GLN A 45 11.28 14.61 -5.02
CA GLN A 45 11.32 15.80 -5.85
C GLN A 45 10.90 17.05 -5.07
N ALA A 46 9.82 16.97 -4.28
CA ALA A 46 9.37 18.07 -3.43
C ALA A 46 10.42 18.45 -2.37
N LEU A 47 11.10 17.45 -1.80
CA LEU A 47 12.21 17.66 -0.88
C LEU A 47 13.43 18.26 -1.59
N ALA A 48 13.75 17.83 -2.81
CA ALA A 48 14.85 18.38 -3.58
C ALA A 48 14.64 19.85 -3.95
N SER A 49 13.39 20.28 -4.15
CA SER A 49 13.04 21.68 -4.39
C SER A 49 12.99 22.55 -3.14
N THR A 50 13.10 22.00 -1.93
CA THR A 50 13.08 22.77 -0.66
C THR A 50 14.49 23.05 -0.16
N THR A 51 14.68 24.26 0.38
CA THR A 51 15.95 24.69 0.96
C THR A 51 16.22 23.99 2.31
N PRO A 52 17.49 23.91 2.76
CA PRO A 52 17.83 23.33 4.06
C PRO A 52 17.11 24.01 5.24
N ALA A 53 16.87 25.32 5.15
CA ALA A 53 16.15 26.09 6.17
C ALA A 53 14.67 25.69 6.25
N GLU A 54 14.01 25.53 5.09
CA GLU A 54 12.61 25.07 5.01
C GLU A 54 12.48 23.63 5.52
N ARG A 55 13.42 22.73 5.17
CA ARG A 55 13.44 21.37 5.75
C ARG A 55 13.56 21.38 7.27
N ALA A 56 14.44 22.20 7.83
CA ALA A 56 14.58 22.31 9.28
C ALA A 56 13.33 22.87 9.97
N ALA A 57 12.56 23.74 9.30
CA ALA A 57 11.27 24.21 9.78
C ALA A 57 10.20 23.11 9.75
N ILE A 58 10.14 22.32 8.67
CA ILE A 58 9.23 21.17 8.53
C ILE A 58 9.52 20.12 9.61
N LEU A 59 10.79 19.76 9.82
CA LEU A 59 11.18 18.79 10.85
C LEU A 59 10.81 19.25 12.27
N ARG A 60 10.98 20.54 12.57
CA ARG A 60 10.56 21.12 13.86
C ARG A 60 9.04 21.08 14.03
N ALA A 61 8.27 21.37 12.97
CA ALA A 61 6.82 21.31 13.00
C ALA A 61 6.31 19.88 13.21
N LEU A 62 6.90 18.89 12.53
CA LEU A 62 6.59 17.47 12.73
C LEU A 62 6.86 17.00 14.16
N HIS A 63 8.02 17.37 14.73
CA HIS A 63 8.34 17.05 16.11
C HIS A 63 7.34 17.65 17.10
N GLY A 64 6.88 18.89 16.86
CA GLY A 64 5.83 19.51 17.66
C GLY A 64 4.49 18.77 17.61
N LEU A 65 4.13 18.21 16.44
CA LEU A 65 2.91 17.41 16.28
C LEU A 65 3.01 16.05 16.98
N GLU A 66 4.15 15.37 16.91
CA GLU A 66 4.38 14.10 17.62
C GLU A 66 4.39 14.28 19.14
N ALA A 67 5.02 15.35 19.63
CA ALA A 67 5.00 15.69 21.05
C ALA A 67 3.59 16.05 21.55
N GLY A 68 2.80 16.74 20.73
CA GLY A 68 1.39 17.06 21.04
C GLY A 68 0.46 15.85 20.97
N ALA A 69 0.69 14.92 20.03
CA ALA A 69 -0.04 13.66 19.92
C ALA A 69 0.29 12.67 21.05
N SER A 70 1.42 12.87 21.73
CA SER A 70 1.86 12.11 22.92
C SER A 70 1.48 12.80 24.24
N GLY A 71 0.71 13.90 24.19
CA GLY A 71 0.15 14.58 25.36
C GLY A 71 -1.00 13.79 26.01
N PRO A 72 -1.33 14.07 27.28
CA PRO A 72 -1.81 13.08 28.25
C PRO A 72 -3.06 12.36 27.75
N THR A 73 -2.97 11.02 27.69
CA THR A 73 -4.15 10.17 27.72
C THR A 73 -5.00 10.60 28.92
N ASP A 74 -6.20 11.09 28.64
CA ASP A 74 -7.27 11.40 29.59
C ASP A 74 -7.66 10.12 30.37
N ASP A 75 -6.80 9.68 31.30
CA ASP A 75 -7.03 8.56 32.23
C ASP A 75 -7.36 9.06 33.66
N GLU A 76 -7.60 10.37 33.83
CA GLU A 76 -8.10 10.95 35.09
C GLU A 76 -9.37 11.79 34.85
N ARG A 77 -10.51 11.13 34.64
CA ARG A 77 -11.84 11.68 35.02
C ARG A 77 -12.78 10.59 35.48
#